data_AF-A0A845ZLT9-F1
#
_entry.id   AF-A0A845ZLT9-F1
#
_cell.length_a   1.000
_cell.length_b   1.000
_cell.length_c   1.000
_cell.angle_alpha   90.00
_cell.angle_beta   90.00
_cell.angle_gamma   90.00
#
_symmetry.space_group_name_H-M   'P 1'
#
loop_
_entity.id
_entity.type
_entity.pdbx_description
1 polymer ?
#
loop_
_entity_poly.entity_id
_entity_poly.type
_entity_poly.pdbx_seq_one_letter_code
_entity_poly.pdbx_strand_id
1 'polypeptide(L)'
;MTDTTNKKSTFKPETAESLFEQSHKLFFAKQFPEVIHLCKKAIKLNPKFRRPYLRLGNIYSIFRHYDEANDYYNRFLKYSIDEDNKLDICKGYNALGYLFCLRKNYQDALNYYYLSLDIAKDLNLEKEVARSYNNIALTHRFQKNYEKAYYLYKKALQISKKVNHTDRMAYYYFNIAILFKEQKKYIQASWFMWKFRRLNKKLKKLGFYLSPSQENLPS
;
A
#
# COMPACT_ATOMS: atom_id res chain seq x y z
N MET A 1 1.57 30.90 -52.18
CA MET A 1 0.23 30.64 -51.58
C MET A 1 0.03 29.14 -51.73
N THR A 2 -0.05 28.28 -50.70
CA THR A 2 -0.52 28.36 -49.31
C THR A 2 0.23 27.28 -48.50
N ASP A 3 0.77 27.63 -47.34
CA ASP A 3 0.27 27.19 -46.02
C ASP A 3 0.97 25.93 -45.47
N THR A 4 2.20 26.14 -44.97
CA THR A 4 2.84 25.20 -44.04
C THR A 4 2.33 25.50 -42.63
N THR A 5 1.24 24.82 -42.27
CA THR A 5 0.77 24.76 -40.88
C THR A 5 1.83 24.04 -40.02
N ASN A 6 2.78 24.83 -39.54
CA ASN A 6 3.68 24.48 -38.45
C ASN A 6 2.83 24.30 -37.20
N LYS A 7 2.26 23.10 -37.03
CA LYS A 7 1.72 22.62 -35.76
C LYS A 7 2.88 22.64 -34.78
N LYS A 8 3.02 23.77 -34.08
CA LYS A 8 3.72 23.85 -32.80
C LYS A 8 3.11 22.80 -31.89
N SER A 9 3.69 21.59 -31.94
CA SER A 9 3.56 20.60 -30.89
C SER A 9 3.90 21.33 -29.62
N THR A 10 2.88 21.61 -28.81
CA THR A 10 3.05 22.24 -27.51
C THR A 10 3.79 21.24 -26.64
N PHE A 11 5.13 21.33 -26.67
CA PHE A 11 6.02 20.54 -25.84
C PHE A 11 5.73 20.94 -24.39
N LYS A 12 4.82 20.21 -23.72
CA LYS A 12 4.66 20.34 -22.28
C LYS A 12 5.99 19.93 -21.67
N PRO A 13 6.65 20.81 -20.89
CA PRO A 13 7.94 20.48 -20.29
C PRO A 13 7.80 19.20 -19.45
N GLU A 14 8.76 18.30 -19.58
CA GLU A 14 8.82 17.10 -18.73
C GLU A 14 9.13 17.54 -17.29
N THR A 15 8.10 17.61 -16.45
CA THR A 15 8.26 17.83 -15.00
C THR A 15 8.36 16.50 -14.27
N ALA A 16 8.89 16.53 -13.04
CA ALA A 16 8.94 15.35 -12.19
C ALA A 16 7.53 14.76 -11.93
N GLU A 17 6.53 15.63 -11.79
CA GLU A 17 5.12 15.28 -11.61
C GLU A 17 4.56 14.57 -12.85
N SER A 18 4.78 15.13 -14.05
CA SER A 18 4.33 14.53 -15.32
C SER A 18 4.93 13.14 -15.52
N LEU A 19 6.23 12.98 -15.27
CA LEU A 19 6.90 11.67 -15.35
C LEU A 19 6.33 10.67 -14.33
N PHE A 20 6.03 11.12 -13.12
CA PHE A 20 5.44 10.25 -12.11
C PHE A 20 3.99 9.87 -12.44
N GLU A 21 3.20 10.77 -13.02
CA GLU A 21 1.87 10.46 -13.53
C GLU A 21 1.90 9.42 -14.65
N GLN A 22 2.85 9.54 -15.59
CA GLN A 22 3.08 8.53 -16.62
C GLN A 22 3.42 7.17 -15.98
N SER A 23 4.33 7.18 -14.98
CA SER A 23 4.71 5.97 -14.23
C SER A 23 3.51 5.30 -13.54
N HIS A 24 2.49 6.09 -13.14
CA HIS A 24 1.34 5.55 -12.41
C HIS A 24 0.49 4.61 -13.26
N LYS A 25 0.28 4.95 -14.54
CA LYS A 25 -0.46 4.11 -15.48
C LYS A 25 0.29 2.79 -15.74
N LEU A 26 1.59 2.89 -15.97
CA LEU A 26 2.46 1.73 -16.24
C LEU A 26 2.57 0.79 -15.03
N PHE A 27 2.50 1.35 -13.81
CA PHE A 27 2.52 0.56 -12.58
C PHE A 27 1.33 -0.40 -12.49
N PHE A 28 0.13 0.04 -12.86
CA PHE A 28 -1.04 -0.85 -12.90
C PHE A 28 -0.97 -1.86 -14.05
N ALA A 29 -0.30 -1.51 -15.15
CA ALA A 29 0.03 -2.43 -16.24
C ALA A 29 1.17 -3.40 -15.88
N LYS A 30 1.77 -3.30 -14.67
CA LYS A 30 2.92 -4.10 -14.20
C LYS A 30 4.17 -3.99 -15.08
N GLN A 31 4.29 -2.90 -15.83
CA GLN A 31 5.48 -2.57 -16.62
C GLN A 31 6.55 -1.95 -15.72
N PHE A 32 7.06 -2.76 -14.78
CA PHE A 32 7.95 -2.28 -13.72
C PHE A 32 9.28 -1.68 -14.21
N PRO A 33 9.96 -2.21 -15.26
CA PRO A 33 11.18 -1.60 -15.77
C PRO A 33 10.99 -0.13 -16.19
N GLU A 34 9.91 0.16 -16.92
CA GLU A 34 9.54 1.50 -17.38
C GLU A 34 9.15 2.40 -16.20
N VAL A 35 8.40 1.87 -15.23
CA VAL A 35 8.05 2.61 -14.00
C VAL A 35 9.31 3.00 -13.23
N ILE A 36 10.26 2.08 -13.08
CA ILE A 36 11.53 2.35 -12.40
C ILE A 36 12.30 3.45 -13.14
N HIS A 37 12.39 3.34 -14.48
CA HIS A 37 13.05 4.35 -15.31
C HIS A 37 12.43 5.74 -15.12
N LEU A 38 11.11 5.87 -15.25
CA LEU A 38 10.41 7.14 -15.09
C LEU A 38 10.53 7.71 -13.67
N CYS A 39 10.44 6.86 -12.64
CA CYS A 39 10.61 7.30 -11.25
C CYS A 39 12.03 7.83 -10.99
N LYS A 40 13.06 7.15 -11.50
CA LYS A 40 14.46 7.61 -11.39
C LYS A 40 14.67 8.93 -12.14
N LYS A 41 14.07 9.09 -13.33
CA LYS A 41 14.11 10.35 -14.09
C LYS A 41 13.41 11.49 -13.33
N ALA A 42 12.25 11.23 -12.73
CA ALA A 42 11.53 12.20 -11.89
C ALA A 42 12.36 12.66 -10.68
N ILE A 43 13.03 11.72 -9.99
CA ILE A 43 13.94 12.02 -8.87
C ILE A 43 15.12 12.88 -9.33
N LYS A 44 15.69 12.60 -10.51
CA LYS A 44 16.79 13.40 -11.06
C LYS A 44 16.39 14.85 -11.33
N LEU A 45 15.15 15.07 -11.79
CA LEU A 45 14.62 16.42 -12.03
C LEU A 45 14.26 17.17 -10.75
N ASN A 46 13.67 16.47 -9.77
CA ASN A 46 13.33 17.05 -8.48
C ASN A 46 13.62 16.03 -7.35
N PRO A 47 14.80 16.11 -6.71
CA PRO A 47 15.17 15.17 -5.65
C PRO A 47 14.25 15.22 -4.42
N LYS A 48 13.60 16.36 -4.14
CA LYS A 48 12.66 16.52 -3.02
C LYS A 48 11.28 15.97 -3.35
N PHE A 49 10.97 15.71 -4.62
CA PHE A 49 9.71 15.08 -4.99
C PHE A 49 9.69 13.63 -4.49
N ARG A 50 9.06 13.43 -3.34
CA ARG A 50 9.14 12.18 -2.56
C ARG A 50 8.35 11.01 -3.14
N ARG A 51 7.24 11.25 -3.87
CA ARG A 51 6.32 10.19 -4.33
C ARG A 51 6.99 9.07 -5.16
N PRO A 52 7.92 9.36 -6.08
CA PRO A 52 8.71 8.34 -6.78
C PRO A 52 9.50 7.40 -5.85
N TYR A 53 10.04 7.89 -4.73
CA TYR A 53 10.77 7.05 -3.78
C TYR A 53 9.85 5.98 -3.16
N LEU A 54 8.63 6.36 -2.73
CA LEU A 54 7.66 5.38 -2.23
C LEU A 54 7.30 4.32 -3.29
N ARG A 55 7.14 4.75 -4.56
CA ARG A 55 6.88 3.84 -5.68
C ARG A 55 8.01 2.85 -5.89
N LEU A 56 9.25 3.34 -5.94
CA LEU A 56 10.44 2.50 -6.10
C LEU A 56 10.57 1.53 -4.92
N GLY A 57 10.40 2.00 -3.68
CA GLY A 57 10.41 1.15 -2.50
C GLY A 57 9.39 0.00 -2.60
N ASN A 58 8.17 0.30 -3.04
CA ASN A 58 7.14 -0.72 -3.28
C ASN A 58 7.59 -1.73 -4.34
N ILE A 59 8.16 -1.27 -5.46
CA ILE A 59 8.61 -2.15 -6.54
C ILE A 59 9.77 -3.05 -6.10
N TYR A 60 10.80 -2.48 -5.47
CA TYR A 60 11.92 -3.26 -4.96
C TYR A 60 11.48 -4.26 -3.88
N SER A 61 10.46 -3.93 -3.07
CA SER A 61 9.87 -4.89 -2.12
C SER A 61 9.16 -6.07 -2.81
N ILE A 62 8.49 -5.86 -3.95
CA ILE A 62 7.90 -6.94 -4.78
C ILE A 62 9.00 -7.92 -5.21
N PHE A 63 10.11 -7.37 -5.69
CA PHE A 63 11.24 -8.16 -6.19
C PHE A 63 12.15 -8.70 -5.09
N ARG A 64 11.80 -8.50 -3.81
CA ARG A 64 12.57 -8.94 -2.63
C ARG A 64 13.96 -8.31 -2.51
N HIS A 65 14.18 -7.19 -3.20
CA HIS A 65 15.33 -6.31 -3.08
C HIS A 65 15.14 -5.41 -1.86
N TYR A 66 15.23 -6.01 -0.67
CA TYR A 66 14.77 -5.36 0.54
C TYR A 66 15.65 -4.19 0.96
N ASP A 67 16.94 -4.20 0.65
CA ASP A 67 17.85 -3.13 1.06
C ASP A 67 17.65 -1.88 0.22
N GLU A 68 17.46 -2.03 -1.09
CA GLU A 68 17.04 -0.92 -1.96
C GLU A 68 15.65 -0.40 -1.55
N ALA A 69 14.71 -1.30 -1.24
CA ALA A 69 13.40 -0.90 -0.75
C ALA A 69 13.51 -0.06 0.54
N ASN A 70 14.38 -0.46 1.46
CA ASN A 70 14.64 0.26 2.70
C ASN A 70 15.22 1.66 2.42
N ASP A 71 16.22 1.79 1.55
CA ASP A 71 16.79 3.09 1.16
C ASP A 71 15.71 4.01 0.58
N TYR A 72 14.92 3.54 -0.38
CA TYR A 72 13.86 4.35 -0.99
C TYR A 72 12.78 4.77 0.03
N TYR A 73 12.35 3.89 0.93
CA TYR A 73 11.38 4.27 1.96
C TYR A 73 11.95 5.27 2.97
N ASN A 74 13.21 5.15 3.36
CA ASN A 74 13.86 6.11 4.26
C ASN A 74 14.02 7.48 3.59
N ARG A 75 14.34 7.54 2.29
CA ARG A 75 14.37 8.80 1.54
C ARG A 75 12.99 9.43 1.42
N PHE A 76 11.95 8.63 1.15
CA PHE A 76 10.56 9.10 1.16
C PHE A 76 10.20 9.71 2.51
N LEU A 77 10.54 9.03 3.61
CA LEU A 77 10.26 9.48 4.97
C LEU A 77 11.03 10.77 5.29
N LYS A 78 12.32 10.84 4.96
CA LYS A 78 13.17 12.03 5.14
C LYS A 78 12.51 13.27 4.54
N TYR A 79 12.19 13.24 3.24
CA TYR A 79 11.55 14.39 2.60
C TYR A 79 10.12 14.65 3.08
N SER A 80 9.42 13.64 3.60
CA SER A 80 8.11 13.84 4.22
C SER A 80 8.22 14.58 5.56
N ILE A 81 9.27 14.30 6.33
CA ILE A 81 9.59 14.99 7.60
C ILE A 81 10.06 16.41 7.32
N ASP A 82 10.96 16.61 6.36
CA ASP A 82 11.48 17.93 5.98
C ASP A 82 10.37 18.90 5.56
N GLU A 83 9.26 18.39 5.00
CA GLU A 83 8.07 19.17 4.61
C GLU A 83 6.94 19.17 5.66
N ASP A 84 7.15 18.59 6.84
CA ASP A 84 6.11 18.36 7.86
C ASP A 84 4.81 17.72 7.31
N ASN A 85 4.95 16.86 6.30
CA ASN A 85 3.80 16.20 5.68
C ASN A 85 3.38 14.97 6.48
N LYS A 86 2.63 15.18 7.56
CA LYS A 86 2.20 14.12 8.49
C LYS A 86 1.48 12.94 7.81
N LEU A 87 0.68 13.20 6.76
CA LEU A 87 0.03 12.13 6.00
C LEU A 87 1.05 11.23 5.29
N ASP A 88 2.08 11.81 4.69
CA ASP A 88 3.12 11.04 4.01
C ASP A 88 4.07 10.38 5.00
N ILE A 89 4.38 11.00 6.15
CA ILE A 89 5.09 10.36 7.26
C ILE A 89 4.34 9.10 7.72
N CYS A 90 3.02 9.21 7.94
CA CYS A 90 2.15 8.09 8.25
C CYS A 90 2.27 6.96 7.20
N LYS A 91 2.24 7.28 5.91
CA LYS A 91 2.42 6.28 4.83
C LYS A 91 3.81 5.65 4.84
N GLY A 92 4.85 6.44 5.13
CA GLY A 92 6.24 6.01 5.17
C GLY A 92 6.47 4.97 6.26
N TYR A 93 5.97 5.23 7.47
CA TYR A 93 6.01 4.25 8.55
C TYR A 93 5.24 2.98 8.22
N ASN A 94 4.06 3.09 7.60
CA ASN A 94 3.33 1.91 7.14
C ASN A 94 4.12 1.09 6.09
N ALA A 95 4.86 1.75 5.20
CA ALA A 95 5.69 1.09 4.18
C ALA A 95 6.92 0.40 4.80
N LEU A 96 7.60 1.04 5.75
CA LEU A 96 8.70 0.43 6.51
C LEU A 96 8.19 -0.75 7.34
N GLY A 97 7.08 -0.60 8.06
CA GLY A 97 6.49 -1.71 8.83
C GLY A 97 6.21 -2.93 7.96
N TYR A 98 5.73 -2.71 6.74
CA TYR A 98 5.52 -3.76 5.76
C TYR A 98 6.83 -4.43 5.30
N LEU A 99 7.87 -3.65 5.02
CA LEU A 99 9.19 -4.19 4.67
C LEU A 99 9.79 -5.05 5.79
N PHE A 100 9.72 -4.59 7.04
CA PHE A 100 10.21 -5.35 8.20
C PHE A 100 9.40 -6.65 8.41
N CYS A 101 8.09 -6.60 8.13
CA CYS A 101 7.24 -7.80 8.13
C CYS A 101 7.68 -8.82 7.07
N LEU A 102 8.02 -8.37 5.85
CA LEU A 102 8.59 -9.23 4.79
C LEU A 102 9.93 -9.88 5.20
N ARG A 103 10.75 -9.16 5.98
CA ARG A 103 12.00 -9.65 6.57
C ARG A 103 11.79 -10.55 7.79
N LYS A 104 10.53 -10.82 8.19
CA LYS A 104 10.16 -11.54 9.42
C LYS A 104 10.65 -10.87 10.72
N ASN A 105 11.06 -9.60 10.65
CA ASN A 105 11.36 -8.81 11.83
C ASN A 105 10.07 -8.14 12.33
N TYR A 106 9.30 -8.93 13.09
CA TYR A 106 7.96 -8.55 13.50
C TYR A 106 7.94 -7.45 14.56
N GLN A 107 8.98 -7.33 15.40
CA GLN A 107 9.02 -6.30 16.43
C GLN A 107 9.17 -4.91 15.81
N ASP A 108 10.12 -4.74 14.89
CA ASP A 108 10.29 -3.47 14.18
C ASP A 108 9.09 -3.15 13.30
N ALA A 109 8.50 -4.18 12.66
CA ALA A 109 7.26 -4.00 11.91
C ALA A 109 6.15 -3.41 12.78
N LEU A 110 5.93 -3.96 13.98
CA LEU A 110 4.94 -3.45 14.93
C LEU A 110 5.25 -2.02 15.36
N ASN A 111 6.51 -1.70 15.68
CA ASN A 111 6.93 -0.35 16.08
C ASN A 111 6.53 0.68 15.00
N TYR A 112 6.88 0.43 13.74
CA TYR A 112 6.51 1.32 12.64
C TYR A 112 5.00 1.39 12.40
N TYR A 113 4.28 0.28 12.51
CA TYR A 113 2.83 0.30 12.36
C TYR A 113 2.11 1.06 13.48
N TYR A 114 2.61 1.03 14.72
CA TYR A 114 2.06 1.83 15.81
C TYR A 114 2.35 3.33 15.61
N LEU A 115 3.57 3.71 15.21
CA LEU A 115 3.87 5.10 14.83
C LEU A 115 2.92 5.61 13.73
N SER A 116 2.66 4.78 12.72
CA SER A 116 1.70 5.12 11.66
C SER A 116 0.27 5.24 12.18
N LEU A 117 -0.15 4.33 13.06
CA LEU A 117 -1.49 4.32 13.66
C LEU A 117 -1.74 5.58 14.50
N ASP A 118 -0.76 6.02 15.28
CA ASP A 118 -0.90 7.19 16.15
C ASP A 118 -1.05 8.46 15.31
N ILE A 119 -0.19 8.67 14.30
CA ILE A 119 -0.35 9.80 13.36
C ILE A 119 -1.71 9.73 12.63
N ALA A 120 -2.13 8.55 12.19
CA ALA A 120 -3.41 8.39 11.51
C ALA A 120 -4.61 8.77 12.41
N LYS A 121 -4.54 8.47 13.71
CA LYS A 121 -5.56 8.89 14.68
C LYS A 121 -5.54 10.39 14.90
N ASP A 122 -4.36 10.98 15.10
CA ASP A 122 -4.20 12.41 15.33
C ASP A 122 -4.75 13.25 14.15
N LEU A 123 -4.58 12.74 12.93
CA LEU A 123 -5.09 13.36 11.71
C LEU A 123 -6.55 12.97 11.39
N ASN A 124 -7.20 12.15 12.22
CA ASN A 124 -8.56 11.62 11.99
C ASN A 124 -8.71 10.88 10.64
N LEU A 125 -7.66 10.20 10.19
CA LEU A 125 -7.62 9.46 8.93
C LEU A 125 -8.15 8.03 9.11
N GLU A 126 -9.47 7.89 9.26
CA GLU A 126 -10.15 6.61 9.52
C GLU A 126 -9.71 5.46 8.57
N LYS A 127 -9.48 5.77 7.28
CA LYS A 127 -8.99 4.76 6.32
C LYS A 127 -7.57 4.27 6.65
N GLU A 128 -6.70 5.16 7.11
CA GLU A 128 -5.32 4.85 7.49
C GLU A 128 -5.26 4.14 8.85
N VAL A 129 -6.16 4.50 9.78
CA VAL A 129 -6.34 3.79 11.05
C VAL A 129 -6.74 2.34 10.79
N ALA A 130 -7.72 2.10 9.92
CA ALA A 130 -8.13 0.74 9.55
C ALA A 130 -6.99 -0.06 8.89
N ARG A 131 -6.24 0.57 7.98
CA ARG A 131 -5.07 -0.05 7.32
C ARG A 131 -4.02 -0.46 8.34
N SER A 132 -3.69 0.42 9.27
CA SER A 132 -2.68 0.15 10.31
C SER A 132 -3.13 -0.97 11.24
N TYR A 133 -4.40 -1.00 11.69
CA TYR A 133 -4.93 -2.12 12.46
C TYR A 133 -4.82 -3.46 11.73
N ASN A 134 -5.14 -3.50 10.43
CA ASN A 134 -4.99 -4.71 9.62
C ASN A 134 -3.53 -5.16 9.52
N ASN A 135 -2.60 -4.23 9.38
CA ASN A 135 -1.18 -4.54 9.25
C ASN A 135 -0.60 -5.08 10.58
N ILE A 136 -0.96 -4.47 11.71
CA ILE A 136 -0.62 -4.97 13.05
C ILE A 136 -1.24 -6.36 13.27
N ALA A 137 -2.49 -6.55 12.84
CA ALA A 137 -3.16 -7.85 12.91
C ALA A 137 -2.42 -8.92 12.09
N LEU A 138 -2.00 -8.57 10.88
CA LEU A 138 -1.21 -9.46 10.00
C LEU A 138 0.11 -9.86 10.66
N THR A 139 0.82 -8.92 11.26
CA THR A 139 2.07 -9.21 11.99
C THR A 139 1.82 -10.15 13.17
N HIS A 140 0.77 -9.94 13.95
CA HIS A 140 0.40 -10.86 15.02
C HIS A 140 -0.06 -12.23 14.50
N ARG A 141 -0.72 -12.31 13.33
CA ARG A 141 -1.05 -13.60 12.70
C ARG A 141 0.21 -14.39 12.35
N PHE A 142 1.22 -13.74 11.77
CA PHE A 142 2.50 -14.39 11.48
C PHE A 142 3.23 -14.88 12.73
N GLN A 143 3.06 -14.19 13.86
CA GLN A 143 3.53 -14.64 15.17
C GLN A 143 2.62 -15.70 15.84
N LYS A 144 1.57 -16.18 15.17
CA LYS A 144 0.54 -17.09 15.70
C LYS A 144 -0.25 -16.54 16.90
N ASN A 145 -0.23 -15.23 17.12
CA ASN A 145 -1.04 -14.52 18.11
C ASN A 145 -2.47 -14.30 17.59
N TYR A 146 -3.19 -15.40 17.35
CA TYR A 146 -4.45 -15.42 16.60
C TYR A 146 -5.58 -14.61 17.25
N GLU A 147 -5.73 -14.68 18.56
CA GLU A 147 -6.73 -13.91 19.32
C GLU A 147 -6.55 -12.40 19.08
N LYS A 148 -5.32 -11.90 19.27
CA LYS A 148 -4.97 -10.50 19.09
C LYS A 148 -5.12 -10.06 17.63
N ALA A 149 -4.67 -10.89 16.69
CA ALA A 149 -4.84 -10.63 15.27
C ALA A 149 -6.33 -10.52 14.88
N TYR A 150 -7.17 -11.44 15.34
CA TYR A 150 -8.61 -11.40 15.05
C TYR A 150 -9.28 -10.15 15.64
N TYR A 151 -8.95 -9.78 16.89
CA TYR A 151 -9.45 -8.56 17.50
C TYR A 151 -9.12 -7.30 16.68
N LEU A 152 -7.88 -7.19 16.21
CA LEU A 152 -7.42 -6.05 15.40
C LEU A 152 -8.04 -6.05 14.00
N TYR A 153 -8.20 -7.21 13.35
CA TYR A 153 -8.94 -7.29 12.09
C TYR A 153 -10.41 -6.85 12.25
N LYS A 154 -11.07 -7.18 13.38
CA LYS A 154 -12.42 -6.68 13.64
C LYS A 154 -12.46 -5.16 13.79
N LYS A 155 -11.48 -4.54 14.46
CA LYS A 155 -11.38 -3.07 14.53
C LYS A 155 -11.26 -2.44 13.14
N ALA A 156 -10.37 -2.99 12.30
CA ALA A 156 -10.21 -2.53 10.92
C ALA A 156 -11.51 -2.64 10.10
N LEU A 157 -12.25 -3.76 10.25
CA LEU A 157 -13.56 -3.97 9.62
C LEU A 157 -14.63 -2.99 10.11
N GLN A 158 -14.70 -2.72 11.41
CA GLN A 158 -15.66 -1.79 11.99
C GLN A 158 -15.47 -0.38 11.41
N ILE A 159 -14.22 0.09 11.37
CA ILE A 159 -13.90 1.40 10.81
C ILE A 159 -14.20 1.43 9.31
N SER A 160 -13.76 0.43 8.54
CA SER A 160 -14.01 0.40 7.10
C SER A 160 -15.50 0.30 6.75
N LYS A 161 -16.31 -0.33 7.62
CA LYS A 161 -17.77 -0.31 7.49
C LYS A 161 -18.35 1.07 7.76
N LYS A 162 -17.86 1.79 8.78
CA LYS A 162 -18.29 3.17 9.10
C LYS A 162 -18.02 4.14 7.93
N VAL A 163 -16.88 3.99 7.26
CA VAL A 163 -16.47 4.89 6.15
C VAL A 163 -16.72 4.31 4.75
N ASN A 164 -17.54 3.27 4.63
CA ASN A 164 -17.92 2.62 3.36
C ASN A 164 -16.75 2.21 2.44
N HIS A 165 -15.63 1.74 3.02
CA HIS A 165 -14.43 1.36 2.28
C HIS A 165 -14.48 -0.12 1.87
N THR A 166 -15.36 -0.44 0.92
CA THR A 166 -15.75 -1.81 0.57
C THR A 166 -14.62 -2.69 0.04
N ASP A 167 -13.65 -2.10 -0.65
CA ASP A 167 -12.43 -2.77 -1.14
C ASP A 167 -11.58 -3.27 0.04
N ARG A 168 -11.30 -2.42 1.04
CA ARG A 168 -10.55 -2.80 2.23
C ARG A 168 -11.30 -3.83 3.08
N MET A 169 -12.62 -3.72 3.20
CA MET A 169 -13.42 -4.72 3.90
C MET A 169 -13.24 -6.12 3.31
N ALA A 170 -13.21 -6.25 1.97
CA ALA A 170 -12.98 -7.53 1.32
C ALA A 170 -11.63 -8.12 1.73
N TYR A 171 -10.57 -7.30 1.69
CA TYR A 171 -9.22 -7.72 2.09
C TYR A 171 -9.16 -8.19 3.55
N TYR A 172 -9.83 -7.50 4.47
CA TYR A 172 -9.85 -7.91 5.88
C TYR A 172 -10.60 -9.22 6.09
N TYR A 173 -11.72 -9.44 5.38
CA TYR A 173 -12.40 -10.74 5.41
C TYR A 173 -11.51 -11.87 4.88
N PHE A 174 -10.73 -11.62 3.83
CA PHE A 174 -9.76 -12.58 3.33
C PHE A 174 -8.71 -12.91 4.40
N ASN A 175 -8.13 -11.90 5.05
CA ASN A 175 -7.12 -12.10 6.10
C ASN A 175 -7.65 -12.86 7.32
N ILE A 176 -8.90 -12.62 7.72
CA ILE A 176 -9.56 -13.37 8.79
C ILE A 176 -9.82 -14.82 8.36
N ALA A 177 -10.22 -15.05 7.09
CA ALA A 177 -10.43 -16.41 6.58
C ALA A 177 -9.13 -17.22 6.63
N ILE A 178 -8.00 -16.62 6.25
CA ILE A 178 -6.67 -17.24 6.36
C ILE A 178 -6.32 -17.53 7.82
N LEU A 179 -6.54 -16.58 8.73
CA LEU A 179 -6.32 -16.76 10.17
C LEU A 179 -7.08 -17.96 10.75
N PHE A 180 -8.34 -18.17 10.35
CA PHE A 180 -9.11 -19.33 10.81
C PHE A 180 -8.67 -20.62 10.12
N LYS A 181 -8.26 -20.55 8.85
CA LYS A 181 -7.71 -21.71 8.13
C LYS A 181 -6.41 -22.22 8.77
N GLU A 182 -5.50 -21.32 9.16
CA GLU A 182 -4.26 -21.65 9.87
C GLU A 182 -4.53 -22.37 11.21
N GLN A 183 -5.64 -22.02 11.88
CA GLN A 183 -6.12 -22.69 13.10
C GLN A 183 -6.95 -23.96 12.84
N LYS A 184 -7.08 -24.42 11.58
CA LYS A 184 -7.95 -25.55 11.18
C LYS A 184 -9.44 -25.35 11.52
N LYS A 185 -9.87 -24.09 11.75
CA LYS A 185 -11.26 -23.69 12.02
C LYS A 185 -12.00 -23.45 10.70
N TYR A 186 -12.26 -24.52 9.95
CA TYR A 186 -12.69 -24.46 8.54
C TYR A 186 -14.10 -23.87 8.34
N ILE A 187 -15.00 -24.02 9.30
CA ILE A 187 -16.36 -23.45 9.24
C ILE A 187 -16.28 -21.92 9.25
N GLN A 188 -15.56 -21.36 10.23
CA GLN A 188 -15.33 -19.93 10.33
C GLN A 188 -14.57 -19.41 9.09
N ALA A 189 -13.52 -20.11 8.66
CA ALA A 189 -12.75 -19.74 7.47
C ALA A 189 -13.64 -19.65 6.22
N SER A 190 -14.52 -20.63 6.02
CA SER A 190 -15.45 -20.67 4.88
C SER A 190 -16.44 -19.51 4.90
N TRP A 191 -16.96 -19.16 6.08
CA TRP A 191 -17.87 -18.02 6.23
C TRP A 191 -17.21 -16.68 5.87
N PHE A 192 -16.00 -16.44 6.37
CA PHE A 192 -15.25 -15.23 6.04
C PHE A 192 -14.81 -15.19 4.57
N MET A 193 -14.43 -16.34 4.00
CA MET A 193 -14.13 -16.47 2.58
C MET A 193 -15.36 -16.17 1.70
N TRP A 194 -16.54 -16.62 2.11
CA TRP A 194 -17.79 -16.28 1.43
C TRP A 194 -18.04 -14.76 1.44
N LYS A 195 -17.83 -14.09 2.57
CA LYS A 195 -17.94 -12.62 2.65
C LYS A 195 -16.97 -11.92 1.72
N PHE A 196 -15.69 -12.32 1.72
CA PHE A 196 -14.70 -11.82 0.78
C PHE A 196 -15.17 -11.96 -0.68
N ARG A 197 -15.58 -13.17 -1.09
CA ARG A 197 -16.05 -13.45 -2.46
C ARG A 197 -17.27 -12.61 -2.83
N ARG A 198 -18.23 -12.44 -1.91
CA ARG A 198 -19.42 -11.62 -2.11
C ARG A 198 -19.07 -10.15 -2.36
N LEU A 199 -18.17 -9.57 -1.55
CA LEU A 199 -17.73 -8.19 -1.73
C LEU A 199 -16.89 -8.04 -3.02
N ASN A 200 -15.95 -8.95 -3.26
CA ASN A 200 -15.10 -8.90 -4.45
C ASN A 200 -15.93 -9.02 -5.75
N LYS A 201 -16.99 -9.84 -5.77
CA LYS A 201 -17.93 -9.89 -6.90
C LYS A 201 -18.63 -8.55 -7.15
N LYS A 202 -19.00 -7.81 -6.09
CA LYS A 202 -19.57 -6.46 -6.23
C LYS A 202 -18.54 -5.47 -6.79
N LEU A 203 -17.31 -5.52 -6.28
CA LEU A 203 -16.23 -4.63 -6.72
C LEU A 203 -15.86 -4.87 -8.20
N LYS A 204 -15.79 -6.13 -8.64
CA LYS A 204 -15.55 -6.48 -10.04
C LYS A 204 -16.59 -5.87 -10.99
N LYS A 205 -17.87 -5.88 -10.59
CA LYS A 205 -18.96 -5.24 -11.36
C LYS A 205 -18.80 -3.72 -11.46
N LEU A 206 -18.10 -3.11 -10.51
CA LEU A 206 -17.83 -1.67 -10.44
C LEU A 206 -16.47 -1.29 -11.07
N GLY A 207 -15.76 -2.23 -11.72
CA GLY A 207 -14.45 -1.98 -12.33
C GLY A 207 -13.26 -2.02 -11.36
N PHE A 208 -13.47 -2.34 -10.08
CA PHE A 208 -12.42 -2.47 -9.08
C PHE A 208 -12.08 -3.96 -8.86
N TYR A 209 -10.94 -4.42 -9.37
CA TYR A 209 -10.47 -5.80 -9.15
C TYR A 209 -9.54 -5.85 -7.94
N LEU A 210 -9.86 -6.71 -6.96
CA LEU A 210 -8.91 -7.16 -5.94
C LEU A 210 -8.53 -8.60 -6.24
N SER A 211 -7.34 -8.81 -6.80
CA SER A 211 -6.71 -10.13 -6.79
C SER A 211 -6.22 -10.43 -5.36
N PRO A 212 -6.36 -11.66 -4.85
CA PRO A 212 -5.70 -12.07 -3.60
C PRO A 212 -4.16 -11.88 -3.63
N SER A 213 -3.58 -11.71 -4.82
CA SER A 213 -2.15 -11.49 -5.08
C SER A 213 -1.78 -10.02 -5.35
N GLN A 214 -2.71 -9.06 -5.22
CA GLN A 214 -2.48 -7.66 -5.58
C GLN A 214 -1.96 -6.79 -4.43
N GLU A 215 -1.86 -7.33 -3.22
CA GLU A 215 -0.94 -6.83 -2.21
C GLU A 215 -0.01 -8.00 -1.85
N ASN A 216 1.27 -7.81 -2.18
CA ASN A 216 2.40 -8.66 -1.86
C ASN A 216 2.23 -9.30 -0.47
N LEU A 217 1.76 -10.54 -0.44
CA LEU A 217 1.92 -11.39 0.74
C LEU A 217 3.16 -12.23 0.45
N PRO A 218 4.16 -12.26 1.34
CA PRO A 218 5.21 -13.25 1.21
C PRO A 218 4.55 -14.62 1.32
N SER A 219 4.79 -15.44 0.31
CA SER A 219 4.62 -16.90 0.32
C SER A 219 5.28 -17.52 1.54
#